data_AF-A0A966TF99-F1
#
_entry.id   AF-A0A966TF99-F1
#
_cell.length_a   1.000
_cell.length_b   1.000
_cell.length_c   1.000
_cell.angle_alpha   90.00
_cell.angle_beta   90.00
_cell.angle_gamma   90.00
#
_symmetry.space_group_name_H-M   'P 1'
#
loop_
_entity.id
_entity.type
_entity.pdbx_description
1 polymer ?
#
loop_
_entity_poly.entity_id
_entity_poly.type
_entity_poly.pdbx_seq_one_letter_code
_entity_poly.pdbx_strand_id
1 'polypeptide(L)'
;MNLRELAFQLSAITLIADAAKEAKDRLRRQFAQALEEVGADSAKAALEGEEIAKVSLIRPKNTPQVLNEKAFVDWVKSNYEFEIIESIRESFRKHVMDSVENVDGKAIYKRSGEILDFITFNSRDSYVSTRFLSGGR
;
A
#
# COMPACT_ATOMS: atom_id res chain seq x y z
N MET A 1 30.39 23.16 -34.62
CA MET A 1 29.17 22.78 -35.34
C MET A 1 28.23 23.95 -35.39
N ASN A 2 27.60 24.20 -36.54
CA ASN A 2 26.56 25.23 -36.67
C ASN A 2 25.16 24.64 -36.33
N LEU A 3 24.16 25.52 -36.20
CA LEU A 3 22.80 25.13 -35.84
C LEU A 3 22.18 24.11 -36.83
N ARG A 4 22.49 24.23 -38.13
CA ARG A 4 21.97 23.33 -39.17
C ARG A 4 22.56 21.93 -39.06
N GLU A 5 23.85 21.82 -38.78
CA GLU A 5 24.55 20.56 -38.50
C GLU A 5 23.98 19.88 -37.26
N LEU A 6 23.73 20.64 -36.18
CA LEU A 6 23.11 20.12 -34.95
C LEU A 6 21.69 19.61 -35.22
N ALA A 7 20.87 20.38 -35.95
CA ALA A 7 19.51 19.96 -36.30
C ALA A 7 19.50 18.69 -37.16
N PHE A 8 20.43 18.56 -38.11
CA PHE A 8 20.59 17.36 -38.92
C PHE A 8 20.97 16.15 -38.08
N GLN A 9 21.99 16.28 -37.21
CA GLN A 9 22.43 15.18 -36.35
C GLN A 9 21.33 14.76 -35.37
N LEU A 10 20.61 15.72 -34.78
CA LEU A 10 19.48 15.43 -33.90
C LEU A 10 18.38 14.66 -34.64
N SER A 11 18.06 15.07 -35.87
CA SER A 11 17.05 14.40 -36.70
C SER A 11 17.48 12.98 -37.06
N ALA A 12 18.76 12.78 -37.39
CA ALA A 12 19.31 11.46 -37.71
C ALA A 12 19.27 10.50 -36.50
N ILE A 13 19.68 10.98 -35.32
CA ILE A 13 19.62 10.18 -34.09
C ILE A 13 18.17 9.86 -33.71
N THR A 14 17.25 10.81 -33.89
CA THR A 14 15.82 10.59 -33.64
C THR A 14 15.26 9.50 -34.54
N LEU A 15 15.58 9.52 -35.84
CA LEU A 15 15.17 8.47 -36.77
C LEU A 15 15.69 7.09 -36.36
N ILE A 16 16.95 7.00 -35.92
CA ILE A 16 17.55 5.75 -35.44
C ILE A 16 16.84 5.28 -34.16
N ALA A 17 16.55 6.19 -33.23
CA ALA A 17 15.85 5.87 -31.99
C ALA A 17 14.43 5.33 -32.26
N ASP A 18 13.71 5.94 -33.20
CA ASP A 18 12.39 5.49 -33.62
C ASP A 18 12.44 4.11 -34.27
N ALA A 19 13.37 3.89 -35.21
CA ALA A 19 13.56 2.59 -35.84
C ALA A 19 13.96 1.50 -34.83
N ALA A 20 14.82 1.83 -33.85
CA ALA A 20 15.20 0.92 -32.78
C ALA A 20 14.02 0.58 -31.86
N LYS A 21 13.14 1.55 -31.58
CA LYS A 21 11.92 1.35 -30.82
C LYS A 21 10.97 0.40 -31.55
N GLU A 22 10.72 0.63 -32.83
CA GLU A 22 9.88 -0.25 -33.66
C GLU A 22 10.44 -1.67 -33.74
N ALA A 23 11.76 -1.81 -33.93
CA ALA A 23 12.41 -3.11 -33.95
C ALA A 23 12.28 -3.85 -32.61
N LYS A 24 12.47 -3.15 -31.49
CA LYS A 24 12.28 -3.69 -30.15
C LYS A 24 10.83 -4.14 -29.92
N ASP A 25 9.85 -3.35 -30.34
CA ASP A 25 8.45 -3.68 -30.14
C ASP A 25 8.01 -4.87 -31.01
N ARG A 26 8.54 -5.00 -32.23
CA ARG A 26 8.37 -6.22 -33.04
C ARG A 26 8.99 -7.44 -32.37
N LEU A 27 10.23 -7.33 -31.87
CA LEU A 27 10.92 -8.43 -31.18
C LEU A 27 10.16 -8.86 -29.92
N ARG A 28 9.57 -7.91 -29.17
CA ARG A 28 8.74 -8.24 -28.00
C ARG A 28 7.53 -9.11 -28.37
N ARG A 29 6.85 -8.81 -29.49
CA ARG A 29 5.71 -9.61 -29.97
C ARG A 29 6.15 -11.01 -30.39
N GLN A 30 7.22 -11.10 -31.18
CA GLN A 30 7.78 -12.37 -31.63
C GLN A 30 8.25 -13.22 -30.45
N PHE A 31 8.93 -12.61 -29.47
CA PHE A 31 9.42 -13.29 -28.29
C PHE A 31 8.27 -13.77 -27.39
N ALA A 32 7.21 -12.96 -27.22
CA ALA A 32 6.01 -13.38 -26.51
C ALA A 32 5.34 -14.60 -27.17
N GLN A 33 5.20 -14.58 -28.50
CA GLN A 33 4.65 -15.72 -29.24
C GLN A 33 5.53 -16.97 -29.09
N ALA A 34 6.85 -16.83 -29.22
CA ALA A 34 7.79 -17.95 -29.06
C ALA A 34 7.73 -18.54 -27.64
N LEU A 35 7.60 -17.70 -26.61
CA LEU A 35 7.40 -18.16 -25.23
C LEU A 35 6.10 -18.93 -25.04
N GLU A 36 5.01 -18.48 -25.67
CA GLU A 36 3.72 -19.18 -25.63
C GLU A 36 3.77 -20.55 -26.31
N GLU A 37 4.41 -20.64 -27.48
CA GLU A 37 4.56 -21.89 -28.24
C GLU A 37 5.32 -22.97 -27.47
N VAL A 38 6.33 -22.58 -26.68
CA VAL A 38 7.13 -23.52 -25.87
C VAL A 38 6.61 -23.66 -24.42
N GLY A 39 5.56 -22.94 -24.05
CA GLY A 39 5.00 -22.95 -22.70
C GLY A 39 5.94 -22.40 -21.62
N ALA A 40 6.84 -21.48 -21.95
CA ALA A 40 7.78 -20.87 -21.01
C ALA A 40 7.37 -19.45 -20.62
N ASP A 41 7.76 -19.01 -19.43
CA ASP A 41 7.51 -17.64 -18.96
C ASP A 41 8.72 -16.71 -19.14
N SER A 42 9.89 -17.24 -19.47
CA SER A 42 11.10 -16.44 -19.67
C SER A 42 12.20 -17.19 -20.42
N ALA A 43 13.13 -16.45 -21.02
CA ALA A 43 14.39 -16.98 -21.51
C ALA A 43 15.57 -16.08 -21.11
N LYS A 44 16.75 -16.67 -21.01
CA LYS A 44 17.99 -15.95 -20.74
C LYS A 44 18.71 -15.66 -22.05
N ALA A 45 19.27 -14.47 -22.17
CA ALA A 45 20.18 -14.10 -23.24
C ALA A 45 21.62 -14.21 -22.72
N ALA A 46 22.46 -14.95 -23.43
CA ALA A 46 23.87 -15.10 -23.10
C ALA A 46 24.74 -14.66 -24.28
N LEU A 47 25.86 -14.01 -23.96
CA LEU A 47 26.90 -13.61 -24.91
C LEU A 47 28.22 -14.23 -24.43
N GLU A 48 28.89 -14.99 -25.31
CA GLU A 48 30.15 -15.70 -24.98
C GLU A 48 30.05 -16.61 -23.73
N GLY A 49 28.86 -17.19 -23.50
CA GLY A 49 28.59 -18.06 -22.36
C GLY A 49 28.22 -17.33 -21.06
N GLU A 50 28.30 -15.99 -21.03
CA GLU A 50 27.88 -15.18 -19.90
C GLU A 50 26.42 -14.72 -20.08
N GLU A 51 25.58 -14.95 -19.07
CA GLU A 51 24.20 -14.49 -19.07
C GLU A 51 24.14 -12.97 -18.90
N ILE A 52 23.75 -12.25 -19.95
CA ILE A 52 23.68 -10.78 -19.96
C ILE A 52 22.29 -10.23 -19.64
N ALA A 53 21.24 -11.02 -19.84
CA ALA A 53 19.87 -10.60 -19.55
C ALA A 53 18.91 -11.78 -19.37
N LYS A 54 17.77 -11.51 -18.72
CA LYS A 54 16.60 -12.38 -18.69
C LYS A 54 15.40 -11.60 -19.22
N VAL A 55 14.73 -12.12 -20.24
CA VAL A 55 13.50 -11.54 -20.80
C VAL A 55 12.34 -12.43 -20.37
N SER A 56 11.34 -11.85 -19.72
CA SER A 56 10.20 -12.59 -19.16
C SER A 56 8.88 -12.02 -19.68
N LEU A 57 7.90 -12.91 -19.89
CA LEU A 57 6.53 -12.54 -20.18
C LEU A 57 5.81 -12.19 -18.86
N ILE A 58 5.39 -10.94 -18.73
CA ILE A 58 4.61 -10.50 -17.56
C ILE A 58 3.14 -10.56 -17.92
N ARG A 59 2.41 -11.49 -17.30
CA ARG A 59 0.95 -11.55 -17.39
C ARG A 59 0.37 -10.70 -16.26
N PRO A 60 -0.46 -9.69 -16.54
CA PRO A 60 -1.14 -8.94 -15.50
C PRO A 60 -1.98 -9.91 -14.67
N LYS A 61 -1.77 -9.92 -13.36
CA LYS A 61 -2.63 -10.69 -12.44
C LYS A 61 -3.86 -9.85 -12.16
N ASN A 62 -5.04 -10.41 -12.42
CA ASN A 62 -6.29 -9.81 -11.97
C ASN A 62 -6.34 -9.92 -10.44
N THR A 63 -6.12 -8.79 -9.75
CA THR A 63 -6.27 -8.71 -8.30
C THR A 63 -7.70 -8.28 -7.99
N PRO A 64 -8.44 -9.02 -7.14
CA PRO A 64 -9.76 -8.58 -6.71
C PRO A 64 -9.66 -7.27 -5.93
N GLN A 65 -10.66 -6.40 -6.09
CA GLN A 65 -10.80 -5.16 -5.36
C GLN A 65 -12.15 -5.14 -4.64
N VAL A 66 -12.13 -4.77 -3.36
CA VAL A 66 -13.35 -4.53 -2.59
C VAL A 66 -13.91 -3.16 -2.99
N LEU A 67 -15.10 -3.15 -3.59
CA LEU A 67 -15.79 -1.91 -3.99
C LEU A 67 -16.66 -1.33 -2.88
N ASN A 68 -17.14 -2.19 -1.97
CA ASN A 68 -18.00 -1.81 -0.86
C ASN A 68 -17.54 -2.53 0.41
N GLU A 69 -16.83 -1.79 1.25
CA GLU A 69 -16.25 -2.30 2.50
C GLU A 69 -17.32 -2.84 3.45
N LYS A 70 -18.48 -2.18 3.55
CA LYS A 70 -19.57 -2.61 4.42
C LYS A 70 -20.11 -3.97 3.98
N ALA A 71 -20.41 -4.12 2.69
CA ALA A 71 -20.91 -5.37 2.14
C ALA A 71 -19.89 -6.51 2.28
N PHE A 72 -18.60 -6.20 2.15
CA PHE A 72 -17.53 -7.17 2.36
C PHE A 72 -17.45 -7.62 3.83
N VAL A 73 -17.47 -6.68 4.79
CA VAL A 73 -17.51 -7.02 6.23
C VAL A 73 -18.74 -7.86 6.57
N ASP A 74 -19.93 -7.48 6.09
CA ASP A 74 -21.17 -8.24 6.35
C ASP A 74 -21.10 -9.67 5.78
N TRP A 75 -20.50 -9.83 4.60
CA TRP A 75 -20.26 -11.13 3.99
C TRP A 75 -19.22 -11.94 4.78
N VAL A 76 -18.10 -11.34 5.19
CA VAL A 76 -17.08 -12.04 5.98
C VAL A 76 -17.64 -12.46 7.34
N LYS A 77 -18.44 -11.62 8.01
CA LYS A 77 -19.12 -12.00 9.27
C LYS A 77 -19.99 -13.25 9.11
N SER A 78 -20.67 -13.35 7.97
CA SER A 78 -21.58 -14.46 7.67
C SER A 78 -20.86 -15.76 7.30
N ASN A 79 -19.61 -15.71 6.84
CA ASN A 79 -18.87 -16.86 6.33
C ASN A 79 -17.68 -17.27 7.22
N TYR A 80 -17.10 -16.31 7.95
CA TYR A 80 -15.87 -16.44 8.73
C TYR A 80 -15.97 -15.63 10.03
N GLU A 81 -16.89 -16.03 10.90
CA GLU A 81 -17.24 -15.31 12.13
C GLU A 81 -16.03 -14.95 13.02
N PHE A 82 -15.03 -15.83 13.10
CA PHE A 82 -13.85 -15.65 13.96
C PHE A 82 -12.68 -14.90 13.29
N GLU A 83 -12.78 -14.59 11.99
CA GLU A 83 -11.72 -13.90 11.23
C GLU A 83 -11.91 -12.37 11.19
N ILE A 84 -12.80 -11.83 12.05
CA ILE A 84 -13.07 -10.40 12.16
C ILE A 84 -12.75 -9.89 13.55
N ILE A 85 -11.96 -8.81 13.61
CA ILE A 85 -11.79 -8.01 14.81
C ILE A 85 -12.75 -6.82 14.75
N GLU A 86 -13.82 -6.88 15.54
CA GLU A 86 -14.71 -5.73 15.72
C GLU A 86 -14.03 -4.67 16.58
N SER A 87 -13.86 -3.46 16.03
CA SER A 87 -13.21 -2.37 16.73
C SER A 87 -13.97 -1.05 16.57
N ILE A 88 -13.89 -0.22 17.60
CA ILE A 88 -14.45 1.13 17.61
C ILE A 88 -13.39 2.10 17.09
N ARG A 89 -13.78 3.02 16.19
CA ARG A 89 -12.91 4.09 15.70
C ARG A 89 -12.31 4.86 16.87
N GLU A 90 -11.01 5.14 16.80
CA GLU A 90 -10.27 5.81 17.88
C GLU A 90 -10.88 7.16 18.30
N SER A 91 -11.32 7.96 17.32
CA SER A 91 -11.98 9.25 17.58
C SER A 91 -13.25 9.11 18.42
N PHE A 92 -14.05 8.07 18.14
CA PHE A 92 -15.28 7.82 18.89
C PHE A 92 -15.00 7.19 20.25
N ARG A 93 -13.98 6.32 20.35
CA ARG A 93 -13.51 5.81 21.64
C ARG A 93 -13.16 6.96 22.58
N LYS A 94 -12.39 7.94 22.12
CA LYS A 94 -12.06 9.15 22.91
C LYS A 94 -13.31 9.90 23.35
N HIS A 95 -14.25 10.12 22.43
CA HIS A 95 -15.52 10.79 22.74
C HIS A 95 -16.31 10.09 23.85
N VAL A 96 -16.35 8.75 23.83
CA VAL A 96 -16.98 7.96 24.90
C VAL A 96 -16.24 8.16 26.22
N MET A 97 -14.90 8.05 26.24
CA MET A 97 -14.10 8.22 27.47
C MET A 97 -14.25 9.61 28.09
N ASP A 98 -14.31 10.68 27.28
CA ASP A 98 -14.52 12.06 27.77
C ASP A 98 -15.91 12.24 28.43
N SER A 99 -16.85 11.34 28.10
CA SER A 99 -18.23 11.33 28.59
C SER A 99 -18.44 10.40 29.80
N VAL A 100 -17.38 9.81 30.35
CA VAL A 100 -17.43 9.01 31.58
C VAL A 100 -16.95 9.86 32.77
N GLU A 101 -17.59 9.71 33.92
CA GLU A 101 -17.20 10.30 35.18
C GLU A 101 -16.78 9.22 36.19
N ASN A 102 -15.79 9.52 37.02
CA ASN A 102 -15.41 8.68 38.14
C ASN A 102 -16.16 9.12 39.39
N VAL A 103 -17.08 8.29 39.87
CA VAL A 103 -17.77 8.49 41.15
C VAL A 103 -17.47 7.29 42.03
N ASP A 104 -16.73 7.52 43.11
CA ASP A 104 -16.31 6.48 44.08
C ASP A 104 -15.68 5.23 43.42
N GLY A 105 -14.85 5.43 42.39
CA GLY A 105 -14.17 4.36 41.66
C GLY A 105 -15.02 3.68 40.58
N LYS A 106 -16.28 4.09 40.40
CA LYS A 106 -17.16 3.57 39.35
C LYS A 106 -17.17 4.50 38.15
N ALA A 107 -17.09 3.91 36.96
CA ALA A 107 -17.30 4.61 35.69
C ALA A 107 -18.78 4.81 35.42
N ILE A 108 -19.25 6.05 35.53
CA ILE A 108 -20.63 6.43 35.24
C ILE A 108 -20.68 7.16 33.90
N TYR A 109 -21.52 6.69 32.97
CA TYR A 109 -21.76 7.38 31.72
C TYR A 109 -22.66 8.60 31.94
N LYS A 110 -22.14 9.81 31.70
CA LYS A 110 -22.79 11.08 32.08
C LYS A 110 -24.20 11.26 31.52
N ARG A 111 -24.50 10.69 30.33
CA ARG A 111 -25.79 10.90 29.66
C ARG A 111 -26.89 9.97 30.16
N SER A 112 -26.58 8.73 30.51
CA SER A 112 -27.59 7.74 30.95
C SER A 112 -27.56 7.46 32.46
N GLY A 113 -26.46 7.79 33.14
CA GLY A 113 -26.20 7.37 34.52
C GLY A 113 -25.83 5.88 34.63
N GLU A 114 -25.62 5.19 33.51
CA GLU A 114 -25.23 3.78 33.48
C GLU A 114 -23.83 3.57 34.08
N ILE A 115 -23.69 2.50 34.87
CA ILE A 115 -22.40 2.07 35.41
C ILE A 115 -21.73 1.16 34.37
N LEU A 116 -20.57 1.58 33.89
CA LEU A 116 -19.77 0.85 32.91
C LEU A 116 -18.71 0.00 33.62
N ASP A 117 -19.05 -1.24 33.94
CA ASP A 117 -18.19 -2.16 34.71
C ASP A 117 -16.91 -2.61 33.98
N PHE A 118 -16.86 -2.45 32.66
CA PHE A 118 -15.68 -2.70 31.83
C PHE A 118 -14.69 -1.51 31.76
N ILE A 119 -14.96 -0.39 32.45
CA ILE A 119 -14.06 0.75 32.55
C ILE A 119 -13.56 0.90 33.99
N THR A 120 -12.25 0.96 34.15
CA THR A 120 -11.59 1.20 35.44
C THR A 120 -10.76 2.49 35.41
N PHE A 121 -10.68 3.17 36.54
CA PHE A 121 -9.80 4.32 36.72
C PHE A 121 -8.54 3.91 37.44
N ASN A 122 -7.39 4.07 36.78
CA ASN A 122 -6.11 3.99 37.43
C ASN A 122 -5.80 5.34 38.09
N SER A 123 -5.96 5.44 39.41
CA SER A 123 -5.40 6.55 40.16
C SER A 123 -3.90 6.30 40.35
N ARG A 124 -3.06 7.19 39.84
CA ARG A 124 -1.65 7.28 40.25
C ARG A 124 -1.52 8.36 41.31
N ASP A 125 -0.61 8.16 42.25
CA ASP A 125 -0.26 9.20 43.21
C ASP A 125 0.22 10.46 42.49
N SER A 126 -0.04 11.61 43.11
CA SER A 126 0.47 12.90 42.66
C SER A 126 2.00 12.82 42.50
N TYR A 127 2.51 13.19 41.33
CA TYR A 127 3.95 13.25 41.06
C TYR A 127 4.35 14.64 40.58
N VAL A 128 5.58 15.04 40.92
CA VAL A 128 6.18 16.29 40.43
C VAL A 128 6.77 16.05 39.04
N SER A 129 6.35 16.84 38.06
CA SER A 129 6.84 16.78 36.68
C SER A 129 7.65 18.02 36.35
N THR A 130 8.85 17.84 35.81
CA THR A 130 9.65 18.93 35.22
C THR A 130 9.52 18.89 33.70
N ARG A 131 9.01 19.97 33.10
CA ARG A 131 8.92 20.14 31.64
C ARG A 131 9.92 21.20 31.20
N PHE A 132 10.87 20.81 30.35
CA PHE A 132 11.83 21.75 29.75
C PHE A 132 11.15 22.53 28.61
N LEU A 133 11.46 23.82 28.51
CA LEU A 133 11.09 24.65 27.36
C LEU A 133 12.02 24.36 26.17
N SER A 134 11.61 24.73 24.96
CA SER A 134 12.43 24.54 23.75
C SER A 134 13.79 25.24 23.90
N GLY A 135 14.88 24.48 23.78
CA GLY A 135 16.25 24.95 24.02
C GLY A 135 16.81 24.66 25.42
N GLY A 136 16.03 24.02 26.29
CA GLY A 136 16.44 23.62 27.64
C GLY A 136 17.11 22.25 27.75
N ARG A 137 17.59 21.68 26.64
CA ARG A 137 18.44 20.48 26.60
C ARG A 137 19.69 20.78 25.79
#